data_AF-A0A954GTN9-F1
#
_entry.id   AF-A0A954GTN9-F1
#
_cell.length_a   1.000
_cell.length_b   1.000
_cell.length_c   1.000
_cell.angle_alpha   90.00
_cell.angle_beta   90.00
_cell.angle_gamma   90.00
#
_symmetry.space_group_name_H-M   'P 1'
#
loop_
_entity.id
_entity.type
_entity.pdbx_description
1 polymer ?
#
loop_
_entity_poly.entity_id
_entity_poly.type
_entity_poly.pdbx_seq_one_letter_code
_entity_poly.pdbx_strand_id
1 'polypeptide(L)'
;MKLHFLGTGGYQPNERRHTACLMIPEVGLVLDAGTGAFRIPSLLQTRELDIYLTHAHLDHIVGLTYLLVPLIDGRLDRARVFGTRRVLDAIRTHLFSEPVFPVFPDNMELIDIEKQKNLD
;
A
#
# COMPACT_ATOMS: atom_id res chain seq x y z
N MET A 1 -17.19 2.36 -11.24
CA MET A 1 -15.86 2.74 -10.70
C MET A 1 -16.04 3.97 -9.83
N LYS A 2 -15.80 3.83 -8.53
CA LYS A 2 -15.93 4.90 -7.55
C LYS A 2 -14.60 5.08 -6.82
N LEU A 3 -14.11 6.32 -6.78
CA LEU A 3 -12.93 6.66 -5.99
C LEU A 3 -13.32 6.93 -4.54
N HIS A 4 -12.72 6.18 -3.62
CA HIS A 4 -12.87 6.32 -2.18
C HIS A 4 -11.64 7.04 -1.61
N PHE A 5 -11.86 8.17 -0.92
CA PHE A 5 -10.81 8.88 -0.20
C PHE A 5 -10.71 8.31 1.22
N LEU A 6 -9.79 7.37 1.44
CA LEU A 6 -9.58 6.71 2.73
C LEU A 6 -8.74 7.55 3.69
N GLY A 7 -7.94 8.47 3.15
CA GLY A 7 -7.21 9.50 3.87
C GLY A 7 -6.91 10.70 2.96
N THR A 8 -6.96 11.91 3.54
CA THR A 8 -6.79 13.20 2.84
C THR A 8 -5.89 14.18 3.58
N GLY A 9 -5.25 13.74 4.67
CA GLY A 9 -4.22 14.48 5.38
C GLY A 9 -2.82 14.18 4.84
N GLY A 10 -1.83 14.89 5.36
CA GLY A 10 -0.41 14.67 5.06
C GLY A 10 0.43 14.89 6.31
N TYR A 11 1.65 14.36 6.28
CA TYR A 11 2.62 14.34 7.37
C TYR A 11 2.19 13.50 8.59
N GLN A 12 1.12 13.90 9.28
CA GLN A 12 0.58 13.20 10.45
C GLN A 12 -0.95 13.05 10.34
N PRO A 13 -1.51 11.91 10.76
CA PRO A 13 -2.95 11.78 10.89
C PRO A 13 -3.47 12.68 12.01
N ASN A 14 -4.75 13.02 11.93
CA ASN A 14 -5.50 13.64 13.03
C ASN A 14 -6.91 13.03 13.12
N GLU A 15 -7.67 13.44 14.13
CA GLU A 15 -9.02 12.94 14.41
C GLU A 15 -9.97 13.01 13.21
N ARG A 16 -9.77 13.95 12.29
CA ARG A 16 -10.63 14.18 11.12
C ARG A 16 -10.07 13.59 9.83
N ARG A 17 -8.75 13.49 9.70
CA ARG A 17 -8.07 13.14 8.45
C ARG A 17 -6.89 12.22 8.72
N HIS A 18 -6.97 11.00 8.19
CA HIS A 18 -5.81 10.13 8.05
C HIS A 18 -4.99 10.52 6.82
N THR A 19 -3.75 10.05 6.76
CA THR A 19 -2.79 10.36 5.69
C THR A 19 -3.11 9.64 4.38
N ALA A 20 -2.51 10.11 3.29
CA ALA A 20 -2.82 9.77 1.91
C ALA A 20 -3.12 8.28 1.67
N CYS A 21 -4.35 8.00 1.25
CA CYS A 21 -4.76 6.70 0.76
C CYS A 21 -6.07 6.86 -0.02
N LEU A 22 -6.06 6.49 -1.29
CA LEU A 22 -7.25 6.45 -2.14
C LEU A 22 -7.44 5.04 -2.68
N MET A 23 -8.69 4.63 -2.88
CA MET A 23 -8.99 3.28 -3.35
C MET A 23 -10.13 3.29 -4.37
N ILE A 24 -10.04 2.42 -5.37
CA ILE A 24 -11.16 2.04 -6.25
C ILE A 24 -11.46 0.57 -5.97
N PRO A 25 -12.37 0.26 -5.02
CA PRO A 25 -12.59 -1.10 -4.56
C PRO A 25 -12.93 -2.10 -5.66
N GLU A 26 -13.71 -1.67 -6.65
CA GLU A 26 -14.24 -2.56 -7.69
C GLU A 26 -13.16 -3.18 -8.57
N VAL A 27 -11.95 -2.59 -8.59
CA VAL A 27 -10.80 -3.08 -9.37
C VAL A 27 -9.57 -3.33 -8.50
N GLY A 28 -9.69 -3.29 -7.17
CA GLY A 28 -8.57 -3.53 -6.26
C GLY A 28 -7.44 -2.50 -6.37
N LEU A 29 -7.70 -1.29 -6.85
CA LEU A 29 -6.65 -0.29 -7.05
C LEU A 29 -6.55 0.62 -5.82
N VAL A 30 -5.32 0.87 -5.36
CA VAL A 30 -4.99 1.78 -4.26
C VAL A 30 -3.91 2.76 -4.73
N LEU A 31 -4.08 4.04 -4.41
CA LEU A 31 -3.09 5.10 -4.60
C LEU A 31 -2.60 5.56 -3.23
N ASP A 32 -1.32 5.33 -2.97
CA ASP A 32 -0.67 5.45 -1.67
C ASP A 32 -1.32 4.60 -0.55
N ALA A 33 -0.50 4.15 0.38
CA ALA A 33 -0.91 3.34 1.52
C ALA A 33 -0.45 4.03 2.81
N GLY A 34 -0.92 5.24 3.04
CA GLY A 34 -0.74 5.96 4.30
C GLY A 34 -1.57 5.36 5.44
N THR A 35 -1.67 6.09 6.55
CA THR A 35 -2.49 5.68 7.70
C THR A 35 -3.95 5.46 7.34
N GLY A 36 -4.49 6.05 6.26
CA GLY A 36 -5.84 5.77 5.77
C GLY A 36 -6.07 4.31 5.36
N ALA A 37 -5.01 3.55 5.10
CA ALA A 37 -5.05 2.15 4.68
C ALA A 37 -5.73 1.20 5.67
N PHE A 38 -5.88 1.57 6.95
CA PHE A 38 -6.58 0.71 7.93
C PHE A 38 -8.05 0.44 7.53
N ARG A 39 -8.62 1.28 6.64
CA ARG A 39 -9.98 1.14 6.09
C ARG A 39 -10.07 0.15 4.93
N ILE A 40 -8.94 -0.25 4.32
CA ILE A 40 -8.93 -1.14 3.16
C ILE A 40 -9.63 -2.48 3.46
N PRO A 41 -9.36 -3.19 4.57
CA PRO A 41 -9.91 -4.53 4.78
C PRO A 41 -11.44 -4.59 4.79
N SER A 42 -12.14 -3.54 5.22
CA SER A 42 -13.62 -3.49 5.22
C SER A 42 -14.22 -3.09 3.87
N LEU A 43 -13.38 -2.68 2.92
CA LEU A 43 -13.77 -2.23 1.59
C LEU A 43 -13.31 -3.18 0.47
N LEU A 44 -12.64 -4.28 0.80
CA LEU A 44 -12.19 -5.27 -0.19
C LEU A 44 -13.38 -5.81 -1.00
N GLN A 45 -13.27 -5.73 -2.32
CA GLN A 45 -14.18 -6.38 -3.27
C GLN A 45 -13.43 -7.32 -4.24
N THR A 46 -12.10 -7.30 -4.17
CA THR A 46 -11.19 -8.16 -4.90
C THR A 46 -10.32 -8.92 -3.90
N ARG A 47 -9.73 -10.04 -4.35
CA ARG A 47 -8.73 -10.80 -3.58
C ARG A 47 -7.30 -10.36 -3.89
N GLU A 48 -7.13 -9.45 -4.83
CA GLU A 48 -5.84 -8.88 -5.19
C GLU A 48 -5.91 -7.35 -5.12
N LEU A 49 -4.82 -6.72 -4.66
CA LEU A 49 -4.66 -5.27 -4.67
C LEU A 49 -3.47 -4.84 -5.50
N ASP A 50 -3.66 -3.78 -6.28
CA ASP A 50 -2.63 -3.02 -6.96
C ASP A 50 -2.43 -1.67 -6.26
N ILE A 51 -1.29 -1.50 -5.62
CA ILE A 51 -0.97 -0.36 -4.78
C ILE A 51 0.10 0.46 -5.48
N TYR A 52 -0.23 1.64 -5.98
CA TYR A 52 0.71 2.55 -6.61
C TYR A 52 1.17 3.59 -5.62
N LEU A 53 2.49 3.66 -5.41
CA LEU A 53 3.10 4.59 -4.48
C LEU A 53 3.71 5.77 -5.21
N THR A 54 3.37 6.97 -4.74
CA THR A 54 3.92 8.22 -5.29
C THR A 54 5.37 8.44 -4.84
N HIS A 55 5.66 8.22 -3.56
CA HIS A 55 6.99 8.34 -2.96
C HIS A 55 7.05 7.62 -1.60
N ALA A 56 8.24 7.56 -0.99
CA ALA A 56 8.52 6.75 0.20
C ALA A 56 8.44 7.51 1.55
N HIS A 57 7.76 8.66 1.63
CA HIS A 57 7.52 9.27 2.93
C HIS A 57 6.56 8.41 3.76
N LEU A 58 6.77 8.38 5.08
CA LEU A 58 6.09 7.45 5.98
C LEU A 58 4.55 7.57 5.90
N ASP A 59 4.04 8.79 5.76
CA ASP A 59 2.62 9.09 5.66
C ASP A 59 1.96 8.58 4.36
N HIS A 60 2.75 8.08 3.40
CA HIS A 60 2.29 7.43 2.16
C HIS A 60 2.51 5.91 2.14
N ILE A 61 3.35 5.36 3.03
CA ILE A 61 3.75 3.93 2.97
C ILE A 61 3.48 3.14 4.25
N VAL A 62 3.25 3.79 5.39
CA VAL A 62 3.11 3.09 6.70
C VAL A 62 1.98 2.06 6.69
N GLY A 63 0.92 2.33 5.95
CA GLY A 63 -0.26 1.48 5.81
C GLY A 63 -0.03 0.18 5.03
N LEU A 64 1.09 0.03 4.32
CA LEU A 64 1.50 -1.28 3.77
C LEU A 64 1.59 -2.32 4.89
N THR A 65 2.04 -1.93 6.07
CA THR A 65 2.16 -2.82 7.24
C THR A 65 0.79 -3.31 7.74
N TYR A 66 -0.29 -2.55 7.48
CA TYR A 66 -1.65 -2.88 7.94
C TYR A 66 -2.28 -3.98 7.10
N LEU A 67 -1.75 -4.23 5.90
CA LEU A 67 -2.19 -5.30 5.01
C LEU A 67 -1.69 -6.68 5.44
N LEU A 68 -0.80 -6.76 6.44
CA LEU A 68 -0.31 -8.03 6.94
C LEU A 68 -1.45 -8.95 7.41
N VAL A 69 -2.40 -8.42 8.18
CA VAL A 69 -3.52 -9.20 8.72
C VAL A 69 -4.41 -9.77 7.60
N PRO A 70 -4.95 -8.98 6.65
CA PRO A 70 -5.76 -9.53 5.57
C PRO A 70 -5.00 -10.48 4.63
N LEU A 71 -3.67 -10.32 4.49
CA LEU A 71 -2.83 -11.26 3.73
C LEU A 71 -2.67 -12.60 4.45
N ILE A 72 -2.50 -12.60 5.78
CA ILE A 72 -2.32 -13.83 6.58
C ILE A 72 -3.64 -14.57 6.75
N ASP A 73 -4.75 -13.87 6.98
CA ASP A 73 -6.05 -14.49 7.24
C ASP A 73 -6.83 -14.87 5.96
N GLY A 74 -6.25 -14.64 4.78
CA GLY A 74 -6.79 -15.06 3.49
C GLY A 74 -7.91 -14.18 2.95
N ARG A 75 -8.19 -13.02 3.55
CA ARG A 75 -9.06 -12.01 2.94
C ARG A 75 -8.45 -11.39 1.69
N LEU A 76 -7.13 -11.33 1.61
CA LEU A 76 -6.36 -10.88 0.46
C LEU A 76 -5.36 -11.97 0.04
N ASP A 77 -5.45 -12.43 -1.20
CA ASP A 77 -4.53 -13.41 -1.77
C ASP A 77 -3.18 -12.77 -2.11
N ARG A 78 -3.19 -11.53 -2.61
CA ARG A 78 -1.99 -10.88 -3.13
C ARG A 78 -2.08 -9.36 -3.05
N ALA A 79 -0.94 -8.72 -2.75
CA ALA A 79 -0.77 -7.27 -2.86
C ALA A 79 0.44 -6.96 -3.76
N ARG A 80 0.22 -6.30 -4.89
CA ARG A 80 1.29 -5.82 -5.77
C ARG A 80 1.53 -4.34 -5.47
N VAL A 81 2.76 -4.01 -5.09
CA VAL A 81 3.18 -2.66 -4.72
C VAL A 81 4.07 -2.10 -5.83
N PHE A 82 3.54 -1.14 -6.55
CA PHE A 82 4.17 -0.47 -7.67
C PHE A 82 4.84 0.82 -7.22
N GLY A 83 6.09 1.01 -7.64
CA GLY A 83 6.84 2.25 -7.40
C GLY A 83 8.11 2.30 -8.23
N THR A 84 8.82 3.43 -8.18
CA THR A 84 10.19 3.49 -8.74
C THR A 84 11.13 2.63 -7.90
N ARG A 85 12.24 2.21 -8.48
CA ARG A 85 13.28 1.45 -7.76
C ARG A 85 13.64 2.05 -6.40
N ARG A 86 13.84 3.38 -6.37
CA ARG A 86 14.16 4.13 -5.15
C ARG A 86 13.09 4.02 -4.06
N VAL A 87 11.82 4.03 -4.44
CA VAL A 87 10.70 3.89 -3.49
C VAL A 87 10.64 2.47 -2.94
N LEU A 88 10.78 1.47 -3.80
CA LEU A 88 10.73 0.06 -3.40
C LEU A 88 11.92 -0.34 -2.51
N ASP A 89 13.12 0.16 -2.82
CA ASP A 89 14.30 -0.06 -1.97
C ASP A 89 14.08 0.57 -0.58
N ALA A 90 13.51 1.78 -0.49
CA ALA A 90 13.20 2.39 0.81
C ALA A 90 12.19 1.58 1.63
N ILE A 91 11.18 0.99 0.99
CA ILE A 91 10.20 0.11 1.65
C ILE A 91 10.90 -1.13 2.19
N ARG A 92 11.73 -1.79 1.38
CA ARG A 92 12.42 -3.01 1.78
C ARG A 92 13.48 -2.77 2.85
N THR A 93 14.26 -1.70 2.72
CA THR A 93 15.42 -1.42 3.58
C THR A 93 15.06 -0.69 4.86
N HIS A 94 13.98 0.09 4.89
CA HIS A 94 13.62 0.91 6.06
C HIS A 94 12.30 0.50 6.69
N LEU A 95 11.20 0.47 5.92
CA LEU A 95 9.88 0.16 6.47
C LEU A 95 9.80 -1.28 6.99
N PHE A 96 10.23 -2.25 6.17
CA PHE A 96 10.25 -3.68 6.49
C PHE A 96 11.63 -4.17 6.98
N SER A 97 12.41 -3.27 7.55
CA SER A 97 13.67 -3.63 8.20
C SER A 97 13.41 -4.39 9.49
N GLU A 98 14.35 -5.25 9.90
CA GLU A 98 14.23 -6.03 11.14
C GLU A 98 13.95 -5.16 12.38
N PRO A 99 14.61 -3.99 12.56
CA PRO A 99 14.36 -3.14 13.72
C PRO A 99 13.03 -2.38 13.71
N VAL A 100 12.38 -2.22 12.55
CA VAL A 100 11.17 -1.40 12.40
C VAL A 100 9.92 -2.26 12.26
N PHE A 101 9.92 -3.17 11.30
CA PHE A 101 8.81 -4.08 11.03
C PHE A 101 9.35 -5.36 10.36
N PRO A 102 9.81 -6.36 11.14
CA PRO A 102 10.58 -7.50 10.64
C PRO A 102 9.78 -8.49 9.77
N VAL A 103 8.51 -8.20 9.47
CA VAL A 103 7.60 -9.12 8.79
C VAL A 103 7.24 -8.59 7.42
N PHE A 104 7.84 -9.17 6.39
CA PHE A 104 7.44 -8.96 5.00
C PHE A 104 6.60 -10.15 4.53
N PRO A 105 5.30 -9.97 4.20
CA PRO A 105 4.43 -11.08 3.82
C PRO A 105 4.81 -11.64 2.44
N ASP A 106 4.83 -12.97 2.31
CA ASP A 106 5.19 -13.67 1.06
C ASP A 106 4.28 -13.30 -0.12
N ASN A 107 3.03 -12.94 0.19
CA ASN A 107 2.01 -12.56 -0.78
C ASN A 107 2.02 -11.05 -1.15
N MET A 108 3.04 -10.30 -0.71
CA MET A 108 3.29 -8.92 -1.13
C MET A 108 4.46 -8.87 -2.10
N GLU A 109 4.24 -8.33 -3.29
CA GLU A 109 5.26 -8.20 -4.34
C GLU A 109 5.63 -6.74 -4.58
N LEU A 110 6.91 -6.42 -4.67
CA LEU A 110 7.40 -5.09 -5.04
C LEU A 110 7.73 -5.06 -6.53
N ILE A 111 7.02 -4.24 -7.31
CA ILE A 111 7.11 -4.19 -8.78
C ILE A 111 7.63 -2.83 -9.24
N ASP A 112 8.79 -2.85 -9.88
CA ASP A 112 9.43 -1.66 -10.44
C ASP A 112 8.74 -1.23 -11.75
N ILE A 113 8.07 -0.08 -11.70
CA ILE A 113 7.25 0.42 -12.82
C ILE A 113 8.09 0.80 -14.04
N GLU A 114 9.38 1.12 -13.86
CA GLU A 114 10.25 1.51 -14.96
C GLU A 114 10.71 0.30 -15.77
N LYS A 115 10.79 -0.88 -15.13
CA LYS A 115 11.10 -2.13 -15.81
C LYS A 115 9.92 -2.67 -16.62
N GLN A 116 8.68 -2.40 -16.19
CA GLN A 116 7.50 -2.80 -16.95
C GLN A 116 7.36 -2.05 -18.28
N LYS A 117 7.83 -0.80 -18.36
CA LYS A 117 7.78 -0.01 -19.61
C LYS A 117 8.69 -0.53 -20.73
N ASN A 118 9.64 -1.41 -20.42
CA ASN A 118 10.61 -1.93 -21.40
C ASN A 118 10.25 -3.35 -21.90
N LEU A 119 9.03 -3.82 -21.64
CA LEU A 119 8.52 -5.13 -22.05
C LEU A 119 7.45 -5.05 -23.15
N ASP A 120 7.10 -3.84 -23.58
CA ASP A 120 6.27 -3.53 -24.77
C ASP A 120 7.14 -3.01 -25.92
#